data_AF-A0A499WGB6-F1
#
_entry.id   AF-A0A499WGB6-F1
#
_cell.length_a   1.000
_cell.length_b   1.000
_cell.length_c   1.000
_cell.angle_alpha   90.00
_cell.angle_beta   90.00
_cell.angle_gamma   90.00
#
_symmetry.space_group_name_H-M   'P 1'
#
loop_
_entity.id
_entity.type
_entity.pdbx_description
1 polymer ?
#
loop_
_entity_poly.entity_id
_entity_poly.type
_entity_poly.pdbx_seq_one_letter_code
_entity_poly.pdbx_strand_id
1 'polypeptide(L)' 'MARLSLFISLLLTSVAVLADVQINIRGNVYIPPCTINNGQNIVVDFGNINPEHVDNSRGEITKTISISCPYKSGSL' A
#
# COMPACT_ATOMS: atom_id res chain seq x y z
N MET A 1 44.84 14.38 -50.51
CA MET A 1 43.41 14.00 -50.43
C MET A 1 43.17 12.64 -49.75
N ALA A 2 44.00 11.61 -50.00
CA ALA A 2 43.81 10.27 -49.40
C ALA A 2 43.79 10.24 -47.85
N ARG A 3 44.64 11.05 -47.18
CA ARG A 3 44.69 11.07 -45.71
C ARG A 3 43.42 11.62 -45.07
N LEU A 4 42.80 12.65 -45.65
CA LEU A 4 41.55 13.24 -45.15
C LEU A 4 40.37 12.26 -45.32
N SER A 5 40.36 11.53 -46.44
CA SER A 5 39.39 10.46 -46.70
C SER A 5 39.47 9.33 -45.67
N LEU A 6 40.69 9.01 -45.21
CA LEU A 6 40.93 8.00 -44.18
C LEU A 6 40.39 8.42 -42.80
N PHE A 7 40.49 9.71 -42.46
CA PHE A 7 39.95 10.23 -41.20
C PHE A 7 38.42 10.27 -41.20
N ILE A 8 37.81 10.64 -42.32
CA ILE A 8 36.35 10.68 -42.46
C ILE A 8 35.76 9.26 -42.36
N SER A 9 36.39 8.28 -43.01
CA SER A 9 35.98 6.87 -42.92
C SER A 9 36.13 6.29 -41.52
N LEU A 10 37.12 6.75 -40.73
CA LEU A 10 37.29 6.34 -39.34
C LEU A 10 36.24 6.95 -38.39
N LEU A 11 35.71 8.14 -38.68
CA LEU A 11 34.66 8.77 -37.88
C LEU A 11 33.28 8.12 -38.11
N LEU A 12 33.03 7.61 -39.31
CA LEU A 12 31.79 6.97 -39.73
C LEU A 12 31.57 5.56 -39.14
N THR A 13 32.60 4.95 -38.53
CA THR A 13 32.51 3.61 -37.91
C THR A 13 32.17 3.64 -36.41
N SER A 14 31.87 4.82 -35.85
CA SER A 14 31.44 4.93 -34.46
C SER A 14 30.06 4.28 -34.26
N VAL A 15 30.06 3.08 -33.67
CA VAL A 15 28.84 2.38 -33.24
C VAL A 15 28.45 2.87 -31.85
N ALA A 16 27.25 3.46 -31.75
CA ALA A 16 26.64 3.73 -30.45
C ALA A 16 26.17 2.40 -29.85
N VAL A 17 26.76 1.99 -28.73
CA VAL A 17 26.33 0.81 -27.98
C VAL A 17 25.24 1.23 -27.00
N LEU A 18 23.99 0.85 -27.26
CA LEU A 18 22.91 0.93 -26.29
C LEU A 18 23.03 -0.27 -25.36
N ALA A 19 23.53 -0.06 -24.15
CA ALA A 19 23.50 -1.07 -23.10
C ALA A 19 22.22 -0.91 -22.30
N ASP A 20 21.37 -1.93 -22.29
CA ASP A 20 20.26 -2.02 -21.34
C ASP A 20 20.86 -2.24 -19.94
N VAL A 21 20.72 -1.24 -19.07
CA VAL A 21 21.20 -1.34 -17.69
C VAL A 21 20.08 -1.92 -16.86
N GLN A 22 20.23 -3.18 -16.46
CA GLN A 22 19.27 -3.84 -15.59
C GLN A 22 19.29 -3.18 -14.20
N ILE A 23 18.22 -2.47 -13.84
CA ILE A 23 18.03 -1.91 -12.50
C ILE A 23 17.27 -2.93 -11.64
N ASN A 24 17.88 -3.35 -10.53
CA ASN A 24 17.24 -4.20 -9.54
C ASN A 24 16.80 -3.36 -8.34
N ILE A 25 15.49 -3.17 -8.17
CA ILE A 25 14.92 -2.49 -7.00
C ILE A 25 14.47 -3.55 -6.00
N ARG A 26 15.02 -3.49 -4.78
CA ARG A 26 14.63 -4.35 -3.66
C ARG A 26 14.13 -3.48 -2.52
N GLY A 27 13.10 -3.97 -1.84
CA GLY A 27 12.55 -3.30 -0.67
C GLY A 27 11.51 -4.19 0.00
N ASN A 28 11.20 -3.87 1.25
CA ASN A 28 10.14 -4.53 1.99
C ASN A 28 8.86 -3.71 1.81
N VAL A 29 7.76 -4.38 1.47
CA VAL A 29 6.44 -3.74 1.44
C VAL A 29 5.89 -3.71 2.86
N TYR A 30 5.71 -2.51 3.40
CA TYR A 30 5.06 -2.32 4.70
C TYR A 30 3.58 -2.01 4.49
N ILE A 31 2.71 -2.88 5.01
CA ILE A 31 1.27 -2.65 5.07
C ILE A 31 0.96 -2.13 6.47
N PRO A 32 0.54 -0.85 6.63
CA PRO A 32 0.21 -0.33 7.94
C PRO A 32 -1.06 -1.01 8.49
N PRO A 33 -1.21 -1.05 9.82
CA PRO A 33 -2.39 -1.62 10.45
C PRO A 33 -3.66 -0.84 10.11
N CYS A 34 -4.80 -1.52 10.14
CA CYS A 34 -6.11 -0.87 10.08
C CYS A 34 -6.44 -0.16 11.40
N THR A 35 -7.21 0.91 11.33
CA THR A 35 -7.72 1.62 12.51
C THR A 35 -9.14 1.19 12.81
N ILE A 36 -9.38 0.70 14.04
CA ILE A 36 -10.71 0.38 14.56
C ILE A 36 -11.30 1.63 15.21
N ASN A 37 -12.56 1.94 14.93
CA ASN A 37 -13.27 3.09 15.51
C ASN A 37 -12.49 4.41 15.39
N ASN A 38 -11.77 4.61 14.28
CA ASN A 38 -10.89 5.76 14.07
C ASN A 38 -9.83 5.97 15.19
N GLY A 39 -9.43 4.90 15.88
CA GLY A 39 -8.49 4.96 17.01
C GLY A 39 -9.09 5.47 18.32
N GLN A 40 -10.42 5.61 18.39
CA GLN A 40 -11.13 6.09 19.58
C GLN A 40 -11.67 4.95 20.43
N ASN A 41 -11.93 5.22 21.72
CA ASN A 41 -12.55 4.25 22.62
C ASN A 41 -13.95 3.86 22.15
N ILE A 42 -14.25 2.56 22.19
CA ILE A 42 -15.60 2.04 21.97
C ILE A 42 -16.34 2.14 23.30
N VAL A 43 -17.20 3.15 23.41
CA VAL A 43 -18.07 3.32 24.59
C VAL A 43 -19.44 2.75 24.27
N VAL A 44 -19.93 1.84 25.10
CA VAL A 44 -21.31 1.34 25.03
C VAL A 44 -22.05 1.88 26.24
N ASP A 45 -23.13 2.61 26.00
CA ASP A 45 -24.01 3.13 27.03
C ASP A 45 -25.28 2.26 27.06
N PHE A 46 -25.48 1.57 28.18
CA PHE A 46 -26.64 0.72 28.41
C PHE A 46 -27.85 1.49 28.92
N GLY A 47 -27.68 2.77 29.24
CA GLY A 47 -28.71 3.59 29.88
C GLY A 47 -29.18 2.99 31.21
N ASN A 48 -30.45 3.23 31.52
CA ASN A 48 -31.09 2.68 32.71
C ASN A 48 -31.72 1.33 32.40
N ILE A 49 -30.99 0.25 32.71
CA ILE A 49 -31.47 -1.12 32.58
C ILE A 49 -31.77 -1.72 33.95
N ASN A 50 -32.89 -2.46 34.06
CA ASN A 50 -33.17 -3.25 35.25
C ASN A 50 -32.32 -4.54 35.20
N PRO A 51 -31.40 -4.77 36.15
CA PRO A 51 -30.54 -5.95 36.18
C PRO A 51 -31.31 -7.27 36.20
N GLU A 52 -32.52 -7.29 36.78
CA GLU A 52 -33.37 -8.49 36.87
C GLU A 52 -33.95 -8.92 35.51
N HIS A 53 -33.89 -8.03 34.51
CA HIS A 53 -34.43 -8.24 33.17
C HIS A 53 -33.33 -8.33 32.10
N VAL A 54 -32.06 -8.41 32.52
CA VAL A 54 -30.93 -8.67 31.62
C VAL A 54 -30.84 -10.15 31.36
N ASP A 55 -31.07 -10.56 30.12
CA ASP A 55 -30.86 -11.94 29.67
C ASP A 55 -30.24 -11.95 28.26
N ASN A 56 -30.04 -13.15 27.70
CA ASN A 56 -29.44 -13.33 26.37
C ASN A 56 -30.28 -12.76 25.19
N SER A 57 -31.42 -12.11 25.46
CA SER A 57 -32.33 -11.53 24.47
C SER A 57 -32.80 -10.11 24.80
N ARG A 58 -32.67 -9.67 26.06
CA ARG A 58 -33.14 -8.37 26.56
C ARG A 58 -31.98 -7.60 27.18
N GLY A 59 -31.78 -6.37 26.72
CA GLY A 59 -30.66 -5.52 27.14
C GLY A 59 -29.43 -5.60 26.25
N GLU A 60 -29.49 -6.32 25.12
CA GLU A 60 -28.44 -6.32 24.11
C GLU A 60 -28.35 -4.95 23.42
N ILE A 61 -27.13 -4.43 23.28
CA ILE A 61 -26.83 -3.26 22.47
C ILE A 61 -25.82 -3.65 21.39
N THR A 62 -26.28 -3.64 20.14
CA THR A 62 -25.41 -3.80 18.99
C THR A 62 -24.82 -2.45 18.59
N LYS A 63 -23.49 -2.32 18.64
CA LYS A 63 -22.77 -1.14 18.15
C LYS A 63 -21.97 -1.48 16.91
N THR A 64 -22.35 -0.87 15.79
CA THR A 64 -21.57 -0.98 14.55
C THR A 64 -20.30 -0.14 14.67
N ILE A 65 -19.14 -0.78 14.48
CA ILE A 65 -17.84 -0.13 14.56
C ILE A 65 -17.21 -0.12 13.16
N SER A 66 -16.70 1.04 12.76
CA SER A 66 -15.96 1.17 11.51
C SER A 66 -14.55 0.61 11.64
N ILE A 67 -14.12 -0.09 10.59
CA ILE A 67 -12.73 -0.51 10.39
C ILE A 67 -12.22 0.21 9.14
N SER A 68 -11.15 0.98 9.28
CA SER A 68 -10.52 1.68 8.18
C SER A 68 -9.15 1.09 7.89
N CYS A 69 -8.99 0.55 6.68
CA CYS A 69 -7.74 -0.01 6.18
C CYS A 69 -7.27 0.84 4.99
N PRO A 70 -6.20 1.64 5.13
CA PRO A 70 -5.73 2.53 4.06
C PRO A 70 -5.13 1.77 2.87
N TYR A 71 -4.75 0.50 3.07
CA TYR A 71 -4.21 -0.37 2.04
C TYR A 71 -5.05 -1.64 1.98
N LYS A 72 -5.42 -2.05 0.77
CA LYS A 72 -5.95 -3.37 0.49
C LYS A 72 -4.80 -4.20 -0.05
N SER A 73 -4.53 -5.39 0.50
CA SER A 73 -3.65 -6.32 -0.21
C SER A 73 -4.31 -6.60 -1.55
N GLY A 74 -3.62 -6.37 -2.66
CA GLY A 74 -4.17 -6.64 -3.99
C GLY A 74 -4.70 -8.07 -4.04
N SER A 75 -5.87 -8.26 -4.67
CA SER A 75 -6.33 -9.60 -5.06
C SER A 75 -5.31 -10.16 -6.05
N LEU A 76 -4.92 -11.42 -5.85
CA LEU A 76 -4.34 -12.23 -6.91
C LEU A 76 -5.33 -12.36 -8.07
#